data_AF-A0A7X7ZG69-F1
#
_entry.id   AF-A0A7X7ZG69-F1
#
_cell.length_a   1.000
_cell.length_b   1.000
_cell.length_c   1.000
_cell.angle_alpha   90.00
_cell.angle_beta   90.00
_cell.angle_gamma   90.00
#
_symmetry.space_group_name_H-M   'P 1'
#
loop_
_entity.id
_entity.type
_entity.pdbx_description
1 polymer ?
#
loop_
_entity_poly.entity_id
_entity_poly.type
_entity_poly.pdbx_seq_one_letter_code
_entity_poly.pdbx_strand_id
1 'polypeptide(L)'
;MVFGLPLHPLVVHFAVVLIPLGAMALLVVYFVPRWRARYLPLATALTVAGALAAVAAKFTGEAFAGQVGLPTAHQRWGNLATITTLLLGAAATVWTLQLRRTTAGEQASGNSPPASKVAGLATVLLAVAATLLAILTGHSGAQSVWGETAGAATPSASSPPSAQTPSPSPTSAPATSTSTPEPSDSLTQSDPSIYTLAEIAEHSDASSCWAAVDGNVYDLTEWIDQHPGGRGRIEALCGTDATSAFRAQHDDQTEPNTQ
;
A
#
# COMPACT_ATOMS: atom_id res chain seq x y z
N MET A 1 17.02 4.52 -9.10
CA MET A 1 16.42 5.70 -9.76
C MET A 1 16.73 5.61 -11.25
N VAL A 2 15.78 5.96 -12.13
CA VAL A 2 16.00 6.02 -13.58
C VAL A 2 15.52 7.41 -14.02
N PHE A 3 16.42 8.21 -14.59
CA PHE A 3 16.17 9.63 -14.93
C PHE A 3 15.70 10.51 -13.73
N GLY A 4 16.14 10.19 -12.51
CA GLY A 4 15.80 10.98 -11.31
C GLY A 4 14.41 10.74 -10.72
N LEU A 5 13.59 9.88 -11.34
CA LEU A 5 12.27 9.48 -10.81
C LEU A 5 12.36 8.15 -10.03
N PRO A 6 11.48 7.93 -9.04
CA PRO A 6 11.34 6.63 -8.40
C PRO A 6 11.03 5.59 -9.48
N LEU A 7 11.81 4.51 -9.52
CA LEU A 7 11.65 3.44 -10.52
C LEU A 7 10.28 2.77 -10.40
N HIS A 8 9.73 2.75 -9.17
CA HIS A 8 8.53 2.03 -8.83
C HIS A 8 7.30 2.47 -9.64
N PRO A 9 6.88 3.77 -9.68
CA PRO A 9 5.78 4.20 -10.53
C PRO A 9 5.93 3.79 -11.99
N LEU A 10 7.11 3.95 -12.59
CA LEU A 10 7.34 3.62 -14.00
C LEU A 10 7.11 2.13 -14.27
N VAL A 11 7.62 1.25 -13.41
CA VAL A 11 7.43 -0.20 -13.53
C VAL A 11 5.98 -0.60 -13.27
N VAL A 12 5.31 0.05 -12.32
CA VAL A 12 3.87 -0.17 -12.04
C VAL A 12 3.02 0.19 -13.26
N HIS A 13 3.31 1.27 -13.98
CA HIS A 13 2.57 1.62 -15.20
C HIS A 13 2.64 0.51 -16.26
N PHE A 14 3.80 -0.11 -16.46
CA PHE A 14 3.93 -1.24 -17.37
C PHE A 14 3.05 -2.42 -16.93
N ALA A 15 3.04 -2.77 -15.64
CA ALA A 15 2.18 -3.84 -15.13
C ALA A 15 0.69 -3.52 -15.33
N VAL A 16 0.26 -2.30 -14.96
CA VAL A 16 -1.13 -1.85 -15.06
C VAL A 16 -1.64 -1.81 -16.50
N VAL A 17 -0.78 -1.57 -17.49
CA VAL A 17 -1.16 -1.56 -18.91
C VAL A 17 -1.07 -2.96 -19.53
N LEU A 18 0.03 -3.67 -19.33
CA LEU A 18 0.30 -4.93 -20.04
C LEU A 18 -0.58 -6.08 -19.56
N ILE A 19 -0.91 -6.15 -18.27
CA ILE A 19 -1.75 -7.23 -17.71
C ILE A 19 -3.16 -7.21 -18.33
N PRO A 20 -3.96 -6.13 -18.22
CA PRO A 20 -5.29 -6.11 -18.81
C PRO A 20 -5.26 -6.18 -20.33
N LEU A 21 -4.27 -5.56 -20.99
CA LEU A 21 -4.12 -5.63 -22.45
C LEU A 21 -3.86 -7.07 -22.91
N GLY A 22 -2.94 -7.77 -22.25
CA GLY A 22 -2.62 -9.16 -22.53
C GLY A 22 -3.79 -10.11 -22.25
N ALA A 23 -4.48 -9.92 -21.11
CA ALA A 23 -5.67 -10.68 -20.75
C ALA A 23 -6.80 -10.50 -21.77
N MET A 24 -7.05 -9.26 -22.21
CA MET A 24 -8.03 -8.96 -23.26
C MET A 24 -7.65 -9.61 -24.59
N ALA A 25 -6.38 -9.54 -24.98
CA ALA A 25 -5.90 -10.18 -26.20
C ALA A 25 -6.11 -11.71 -26.17
N LEU A 26 -5.84 -12.37 -25.03
CA LEU A 26 -6.10 -13.79 -24.84
C LEU A 26 -7.60 -14.13 -24.92
N LEU A 27 -8.47 -13.32 -24.33
CA LEU A 27 -9.93 -13.50 -24.42
C LEU A 27 -10.42 -13.42 -25.87
N VAL A 28 -10.01 -12.37 -26.60
CA VAL A 28 -10.37 -12.20 -28.01
C VAL A 28 -9.90 -13.38 -28.85
N VAL A 29 -8.66 -13.81 -28.67
CA VAL A 29 -8.09 -14.95 -29.42
C VAL A 29 -8.74 -16.28 -29.03
N TYR A 30 -9.22 -16.42 -27.79
CA TYR A 30 -9.99 -17.58 -27.36
C TYR A 30 -11.34 -17.67 -28.09
N PHE A 31 -12.12 -16.58 -28.13
CA PHE A 31 -13.45 -16.57 -28.75
C PHE A 31 -13.45 -16.43 -30.28
N VAL A 32 -12.34 -16.01 -30.87
CA VAL A 32 -12.20 -15.83 -32.32
C VAL A 32 -11.14 -16.79 -32.88
N PRO A 33 -11.49 -18.08 -33.14
CA PRO A 33 -10.51 -19.09 -33.55
C PRO A 33 -9.70 -18.73 -34.80
N ARG A 34 -10.31 -18.03 -35.75
CA ARG A 34 -9.65 -17.52 -36.97
C ARG A 34 -8.46 -16.59 -36.72
N TRP A 35 -8.40 -15.96 -35.54
CA TRP A 35 -7.33 -15.02 -35.17
C TRP A 35 -6.16 -15.69 -34.44
N ARG A 36 -6.32 -16.94 -33.99
CA ARG A 36 -5.33 -17.66 -33.19
C ARG A 36 -3.96 -17.76 -33.85
N ALA A 37 -3.91 -18.13 -35.12
CA ALA A 37 -2.64 -18.33 -35.83
C ALA A 37 -1.77 -17.06 -35.86
N ARG A 38 -2.40 -15.88 -36.05
CA ARG A 38 -1.71 -14.59 -36.16
C ARG A 38 -1.42 -13.97 -34.80
N TYR A 39 -2.41 -13.95 -33.91
CA TYR A 39 -2.38 -13.09 -32.72
C TYR A 39 -2.09 -13.82 -31.41
N LEU A 40 -2.24 -15.15 -31.34
CA LEU A 40 -1.89 -15.91 -30.14
C LEU A 40 -0.43 -15.72 -29.68
N PRO A 41 0.61 -15.78 -30.53
CA PRO A 41 1.97 -15.54 -30.07
C PRO A 41 2.20 -14.14 -29.52
N LEU A 42 1.55 -13.12 -30.12
CA LEU A 42 1.61 -11.74 -29.66
C LEU A 42 0.91 -11.59 -28.30
N ALA A 43 -0.28 -12.17 -28.16
CA ALA A 43 -1.03 -12.17 -26.90
C ALA A 43 -0.21 -12.83 -25.77
N THR A 44 0.40 -13.99 -26.03
CA THR A 44 1.26 -14.69 -25.08
C THR A 44 2.52 -13.87 -24.74
N ALA A 45 3.14 -13.22 -25.71
CA ALA A 45 4.29 -12.35 -25.46
C ALA A 45 3.91 -11.15 -24.56
N LEU A 46 2.77 -10.51 -24.83
CA LEU A 46 2.24 -9.42 -24.00
C LEU A 46 1.96 -9.87 -22.57
N THR A 47 1.38 -11.06 -22.38
CA THR A 47 1.06 -11.57 -21.04
C THR A 47 2.31 -11.95 -20.25
N VAL A 48 3.32 -12.52 -20.92
CA VAL A 48 4.62 -12.81 -20.31
C VAL A 48 5.33 -11.50 -19.93
N ALA A 49 5.32 -10.50 -20.81
CA ALA A 49 5.86 -9.18 -20.49
C ALA A 49 5.13 -8.52 -19.30
N GLY A 50 3.80 -8.62 -19.23
CA GLY A 50 3.02 -8.17 -18.08
C GLY A 50 3.35 -8.91 -16.79
N ALA A 51 3.59 -10.22 -16.85
CA ALA A 51 4.02 -11.01 -15.70
C ALA A 51 5.41 -10.59 -15.18
N LEU A 52 6.36 -10.34 -16.09
CA LEU A 52 7.68 -9.81 -15.74
C LEU A 52 7.57 -8.40 -15.14
N ALA A 53 6.72 -7.55 -15.69
CA ALA A 53 6.45 -6.22 -15.14
C ALA A 53 5.83 -6.29 -13.73
N ALA A 54 4.93 -7.24 -13.47
CA ALA A 54 4.35 -7.45 -12.14
C ALA A 54 5.41 -7.85 -11.10
N VAL A 55 6.33 -8.75 -11.48
CA VAL A 55 7.46 -9.15 -10.62
C VAL A 55 8.38 -7.96 -10.34
N ALA A 56 8.72 -7.18 -11.36
CA ALA A 56 9.52 -5.99 -11.19
C ALA A 56 8.81 -4.93 -10.33
N ALA A 57 7.50 -4.76 -10.48
CA ALA A 57 6.69 -3.85 -9.67
C ALA A 57 6.72 -4.25 -8.20
N LYS A 58 6.61 -5.55 -7.92
CA LYS A 58 6.73 -6.10 -6.57
C LYS A 58 8.10 -5.80 -5.94
N PHE A 59 9.19 -6.14 -6.61
CA PHE A 59 10.54 -5.90 -6.07
C PHE A 59 10.84 -4.43 -5.84
N THR A 60 10.42 -3.56 -6.78
CA THR A 60 10.60 -2.10 -6.63
C THR A 60 9.70 -1.51 -5.55
N GLY A 61 8.52 -2.12 -5.31
CA GLY A 61 7.60 -1.73 -4.25
C GLY A 61 8.09 -2.14 -2.88
N GLU A 62 8.63 -3.34 -2.72
CA GLU A 62 9.26 -3.80 -1.47
C GLU A 62 10.49 -2.97 -1.09
N ALA A 63 11.27 -2.53 -2.08
CA ALA A 63 12.37 -1.59 -1.83
C ALA A 63 11.89 -0.21 -1.34
N PHE A 64 10.76 0.27 -1.87
CA PHE A 64 10.14 1.53 -1.45
C PHE A 64 9.43 1.40 -0.09
N ALA A 65 8.88 0.22 0.18
CA ALA A 65 8.25 -0.15 1.45
C ALA A 65 9.15 0.03 2.66
N GLY A 66 10.46 -0.13 2.49
CA GLY A 66 11.43 0.10 3.57
C GLY A 66 11.45 1.55 4.07
N GLN A 67 10.97 2.50 3.27
CA GLN A 67 11.03 3.93 3.58
C GLN A 67 9.69 4.51 4.07
N VAL A 68 8.56 4.13 3.47
CA VAL A 68 7.32 4.92 3.62
C VAL A 68 6.13 4.22 4.29
N GLY A 69 6.14 2.90 4.50
CA GLY A 69 4.89 2.18 4.81
C GLY A 69 4.46 1.29 3.68
N LEU A 70 3.93 0.10 3.99
CA LEU A 70 3.05 -0.60 3.07
C LEU A 70 1.78 -0.99 3.81
N PRO A 71 0.62 -0.42 3.46
CA PRO A 71 -0.66 -0.90 3.96
C PRO A 71 -0.79 -2.41 3.70
N THR A 72 -1.15 -3.17 4.73
CA THR A 72 -1.22 -4.65 4.70
C THR A 72 -2.11 -5.16 3.56
N ALA A 73 -3.23 -4.46 3.30
CA ALA A 73 -4.15 -4.76 2.22
C ALA A 73 -3.50 -4.66 0.83
N HIS A 74 -2.75 -3.59 0.55
CA HIS A 74 -2.11 -3.39 -0.75
C HIS A 74 -1.06 -4.47 -1.03
N GLN A 75 -0.28 -4.86 -0.02
CA GLN A 75 0.72 -5.93 -0.13
C GLN A 75 0.07 -7.29 -0.46
N ARG A 76 -1.06 -7.63 0.19
CA ARG A 76 -1.79 -8.89 -0.06
C ARG A 76 -2.31 -8.96 -1.49
N TRP A 77 -2.99 -7.91 -1.96
CA TRP A 77 -3.52 -7.85 -3.32
C TRP A 77 -2.40 -7.89 -4.37
N GLY A 78 -1.31 -7.14 -4.15
CA GLY A 78 -0.15 -7.14 -5.03
C GLY A 78 0.54 -8.51 -5.15
N ASN A 79 0.65 -9.25 -4.04
CA ASN A 79 1.19 -10.61 -4.04
C ASN A 79 0.31 -11.58 -4.84
N LEU A 80 -1.01 -11.54 -4.62
CA LEU A 80 -1.96 -12.36 -5.37
C LEU A 80 -1.92 -12.02 -6.86
N ALA A 81 -1.96 -10.73 -7.22
CA ALA A 81 -1.88 -10.27 -8.59
C ALA A 81 -0.61 -10.77 -9.29
N THR A 82 0.54 -10.73 -8.61
CA THR A 82 1.82 -11.21 -9.15
C THR A 82 1.79 -12.71 -9.43
N ILE A 83 1.37 -13.52 -8.46
CA ILE A 83 1.30 -14.98 -8.61
C ILE A 83 0.32 -15.37 -9.72
N THR A 84 -0.89 -14.80 -9.71
CA THR A 84 -1.89 -15.09 -10.73
C THR A 84 -1.43 -14.71 -12.14
N THR A 85 -0.73 -13.60 -12.29
CA THR A 85 -0.20 -13.16 -13.59
C THR A 85 0.93 -14.06 -14.09
N LEU A 86 1.78 -14.58 -13.20
CA LEU A 86 2.78 -15.59 -13.56
C LEU A 86 2.12 -16.90 -14.02
N LEU A 87 1.09 -17.35 -13.30
CA LEU A 87 0.30 -18.53 -13.71
C LEU A 87 -0.38 -18.31 -15.06
N LEU A 88 -0.92 -17.11 -15.30
CA LEU A 88 -1.49 -16.74 -16.59
C LEU A 88 -0.46 -16.82 -17.72
N GLY A 89 0.73 -16.24 -17.53
CA GLY A 89 1.81 -16.29 -18.52
C GLY A 89 2.25 -17.72 -18.83
N ALA A 90 2.39 -18.56 -17.80
CA ALA A 90 2.72 -19.98 -17.96
C ALA A 90 1.60 -20.73 -18.70
N ALA A 91 0.34 -20.57 -18.30
CA ALA A 91 -0.81 -21.21 -18.93
C ALA A 91 -0.96 -20.81 -20.41
N ALA A 92 -0.81 -19.52 -20.72
CA ALA A 92 -0.85 -19.00 -22.09
C ALA A 92 0.28 -19.59 -22.97
N THR A 93 1.49 -19.71 -22.41
CA THR A 93 2.62 -20.33 -23.10
C THR A 93 2.36 -21.80 -23.37
N VAL A 94 1.90 -22.56 -22.36
CA VAL A 94 1.54 -23.98 -22.50
C VAL A 94 0.44 -24.16 -23.54
N TRP A 95 -0.61 -23.36 -23.48
CA TRP A 95 -1.72 -23.41 -24.44
C TRP A 95 -1.23 -23.13 -25.87
N THR A 96 -0.37 -22.13 -26.05
CA THR A 96 0.24 -21.81 -27.36
C THR A 96 1.07 -22.97 -27.91
N LEU A 97 1.91 -23.58 -27.06
CA LEU A 97 2.73 -24.73 -27.46
C LEU A 97 1.87 -25.97 -27.79
N GLN A 98 0.81 -26.21 -27.02
CA GLN A 98 -0.14 -27.27 -27.31
C GLN A 98 -0.83 -27.05 -28.65
N LEU A 99 -1.38 -25.86 -28.91
CA LEU A 99 -2.05 -25.55 -30.19
C LEU A 99 -1.14 -25.73 -31.40
N ARG A 100 0.14 -25.33 -31.29
CA ARG A 100 1.14 -25.55 -32.34
C ARG A 100 1.43 -27.03 -32.58
N ARG A 101 1.50 -27.83 -31.51
CA ARG A 101 1.69 -29.29 -31.59
C ARG A 101 0.46 -29.99 -32.15
N THR A 102 -0.75 -29.58 -31.77
CA THR A 102 -1.98 -30.20 -32.28
C THR A 102 -2.18 -29.91 -33.74
N THR A 103 -1.94 -28.69 -34.23
CA THR A 103 -2.02 -28.42 -35.68
C THR A 103 -1.04 -29.28 -36.50
N ALA A 104 0.14 -29.58 -35.95
CA ALA A 104 1.10 -30.48 -36.61
C ALA A 104 0.69 -31.96 -36.53
N GLY A 105 0.06 -32.39 -35.43
CA GLY A 105 -0.35 -33.79 -35.20
C GLY A 105 -1.75 -34.15 -35.70
N GLU A 106 -2.68 -33.21 -35.81
CA GLU A 106 -4.07 -33.43 -36.25
C GLU A 106 -4.13 -33.73 -37.75
N GLN A 107 -3.18 -33.19 -38.52
CA GLN A 107 -2.90 -33.59 -39.89
C GLN A 107 -2.52 -35.08 -40.02
N ALA A 108 -2.06 -35.70 -38.92
CA ALA A 108 -1.68 -37.10 -38.84
C ALA A 108 -2.71 -38.01 -38.13
N SER A 109 -3.53 -37.51 -37.18
CA SER A 109 -4.40 -38.35 -36.33
C SER A 109 -5.91 -38.05 -36.35
N GLY A 110 -6.35 -36.95 -36.98
CA GLY A 110 -7.77 -36.63 -37.17
C GLY A 110 -8.58 -36.30 -35.91
N ASN A 111 -7.97 -36.17 -34.72
CA ASN A 111 -8.68 -35.88 -33.46
C ASN A 111 -7.98 -34.77 -32.65
N SER A 112 -8.74 -33.76 -32.19
CA SER A 112 -8.20 -32.67 -31.35
C SER A 112 -8.12 -33.10 -29.88
N PRO A 113 -6.94 -33.06 -29.22
CA PRO A 113 -6.79 -33.59 -27.88
C PRO A 113 -7.47 -32.70 -26.83
N PRO A 114 -8.15 -33.29 -25.82
CA PRO A 114 -8.90 -32.56 -24.78
C PRO A 114 -8.02 -31.61 -23.96
N ALA A 115 -6.72 -31.91 -23.85
CA ALA A 115 -5.75 -31.10 -23.11
C ALA A 115 -5.70 -29.63 -23.59
N SER A 116 -5.79 -29.40 -24.90
CA SER A 116 -5.74 -28.04 -25.48
C SER A 116 -6.95 -27.18 -25.11
N LYS A 117 -8.13 -27.80 -24.97
CA LYS A 117 -9.38 -27.13 -24.57
C LYS A 117 -9.32 -26.76 -23.09
N VAL A 118 -8.84 -27.68 -22.25
CA VAL A 118 -8.65 -27.45 -20.81
C VAL A 118 -7.64 -26.34 -20.56
N ALA A 119 -6.49 -26.36 -21.25
CA ALA A 119 -5.47 -25.31 -21.13
C ALA A 119 -5.99 -23.94 -21.58
N GLY A 120 -6.78 -23.88 -22.65
CA GLY A 120 -7.43 -22.64 -23.09
C GLY A 120 -8.42 -22.09 -22.06
N LEU A 121 -9.27 -22.95 -21.49
CA LEU A 121 -10.21 -22.54 -20.45
C LEU A 121 -9.50 -22.04 -19.18
N ALA A 122 -8.46 -22.75 -18.74
CA ALA A 122 -7.65 -22.31 -17.60
C ALA A 122 -7.00 -20.94 -17.85
N THR A 123 -6.48 -20.72 -19.06
CA THR A 123 -5.91 -19.43 -19.48
C THR A 123 -6.95 -18.31 -19.43
N VAL A 124 -8.18 -18.54 -19.88
CA VAL A 124 -9.28 -17.57 -19.82
C VAL A 124 -9.64 -17.22 -18.37
N LEU A 125 -9.79 -18.22 -17.50
CA LEU A 125 -10.11 -18.00 -16.09
C LEU A 125 -9.02 -17.20 -15.39
N LEU A 126 -7.75 -17.53 -15.63
CA LEU A 126 -6.61 -16.80 -15.11
C LEU A 126 -6.53 -15.36 -15.66
N ALA A 127 -6.91 -15.14 -16.93
CA ALA A 127 -6.92 -13.80 -17.54
C ALA A 127 -7.93 -12.87 -16.85
N VAL A 128 -9.13 -13.39 -16.58
CA VAL A 128 -10.16 -12.67 -15.81
C VAL A 128 -9.68 -12.40 -14.39
N ALA A 129 -9.16 -13.42 -13.69
CA ALA A 129 -8.66 -13.28 -12.32
C ALA A 129 -7.51 -12.27 -12.22
N ALA A 130 -6.53 -12.31 -13.14
CA ALA A 130 -5.41 -11.36 -13.18
C ALA A 130 -5.89 -9.92 -13.39
N THR A 131 -6.87 -9.71 -14.26
CA THR A 131 -7.47 -8.38 -14.50
C THR A 131 -8.17 -7.85 -13.25
N LEU A 132 -8.99 -8.69 -12.59
CA LEU A 132 -9.68 -8.32 -11.35
C LEU A 132 -8.69 -8.00 -10.23
N LEU A 133 -7.67 -8.84 -10.04
CA LEU A 133 -6.64 -8.61 -9.03
C LEU A 133 -5.82 -7.35 -9.30
N ALA A 134 -5.52 -7.03 -10.56
CA ALA A 134 -4.87 -5.78 -10.92
C ALA A 134 -5.73 -4.55 -10.54
N ILE A 135 -7.04 -4.62 -10.80
CA ILE A 135 -7.99 -3.56 -10.40
C ILE A 135 -8.04 -3.42 -8.88
N LEU A 136 -8.16 -4.53 -8.13
CA LEU A 136 -8.21 -4.51 -6.67
C LEU A 136 -6.90 -4.01 -6.04
N THR A 137 -5.75 -4.36 -6.62
CA THR A 137 -4.44 -3.85 -6.21
C THR A 137 -4.35 -2.34 -6.45
N GLY A 138 -4.82 -1.86 -7.60
CA GLY A 138 -4.87 -0.44 -7.91
C GLY A 138 -5.83 0.33 -7.00
N HIS A 139 -7.01 -0.24 -6.71
CA HIS A 139 -8.01 0.37 -5.82
C HIS A 139 -7.50 0.51 -4.38
N SER A 140 -6.90 -0.55 -3.83
CA SER A 140 -6.30 -0.52 -2.49
C SER A 140 -5.14 0.47 -2.40
N GLY A 141 -4.32 0.59 -3.46
CA GLY A 141 -3.26 1.60 -3.54
C GLY A 141 -3.80 3.03 -3.66
N ALA A 142 -4.92 3.25 -4.36
CA ALA A 142 -5.55 4.55 -4.43
C ALA A 142 -6.17 4.95 -3.08
N GLN A 143 -6.80 4.02 -2.37
CA GLN A 143 -7.38 4.28 -1.05
C GLN A 143 -6.34 4.69 -0.01
N SER A 144 -5.12 4.13 -0.04
CA SER A 144 -4.08 4.49 0.92
C SER A 144 -3.54 5.91 0.75
N VAL A 145 -3.68 6.51 -0.44
CA VAL A 145 -3.19 7.86 -0.73
C VAL A 145 -4.34 8.89 -0.68
N TRP A 146 -5.53 8.51 -1.13
CA TRP A 146 -6.64 9.42 -1.39
C TRP A 146 -7.89 9.16 -0.53
N GLY A 147 -7.85 8.17 0.37
CA GLY A 147 -9.01 7.76 1.17
C GLY A 147 -9.54 8.85 2.12
N GLU A 148 -8.64 9.61 2.75
CA GLU A 148 -9.00 10.67 3.71
C GLU A 148 -9.62 11.89 3.02
N THR A 149 -9.14 12.24 1.82
CA THR A 149 -9.64 13.39 1.05
C THR A 149 -11.07 13.15 0.55
N ALA A 150 -11.44 11.89 0.30
CA ALA A 150 -12.80 11.52 -0.10
C ALA A 150 -13.81 11.57 1.07
N GLY A 151 -13.36 11.34 2.31
CA GLY A 151 -14.19 11.45 3.52
C GLY A 151 -14.35 12.89 4.02
N ALA A 152 -13.33 13.73 3.83
CA ALA A 152 -13.34 15.15 4.22
C ALA A 152 -14.23 16.04 3.33
N ALA A 153 -14.77 15.53 2.22
CA ALA A 153 -15.66 16.28 1.32
C ALA A 153 -17.08 16.47 1.85
N THR A 154 -17.37 16.07 3.09
CA THR A 154 -18.58 16.51 3.81
C THR A 154 -18.17 17.66 4.72
N PRO A 155 -18.49 18.94 4.40
CA PRO A 155 -18.24 20.01 5.34
C PRO A 155 -19.21 19.82 6.52
N SER A 156 -18.73 19.24 7.62
CA SER A 156 -19.35 19.44 8.91
C SER A 156 -19.20 20.91 9.26
N ALA A 157 -20.26 21.67 8.97
CA ALA A 157 -20.42 23.05 9.39
C ALA A 157 -20.60 23.09 10.92
N SER A 158 -19.50 23.20 11.65
CA SER A 158 -19.42 23.56 13.07
C SER A 158 -18.03 24.17 13.27
N SER A 159 -17.76 25.45 13.56
CA SER A 159 -18.49 26.68 13.90
C SER A 159 -17.51 27.84 13.58
N PRO A 160 -17.93 29.11 13.45
CA PRO A 160 -16.99 30.21 13.19
C PRO A 160 -16.08 30.47 14.41
N PRO A 161 -14.86 31.00 14.20
CA PRO A 161 -13.96 31.34 15.30
C PRO A 161 -14.53 32.54 16.08
N SER A 162 -14.84 32.34 17.35
CA SER A 162 -15.11 33.44 18.28
C SER A 162 -13.86 34.32 18.37
N ALA A 163 -13.96 35.53 17.83
CA ALA A 163 -13.01 36.60 18.04
C ALA A 163 -12.88 36.88 19.54
N GLN A 164 -11.74 36.56 20.14
CA GLN A 164 -11.38 37.05 21.47
C GLN A 164 -10.40 38.22 21.32
N THR A 165 -10.93 39.39 21.64
CA THR A 165 -10.26 40.67 21.90
C THR A 165 -9.09 40.51 22.89
N PRO A 166 -7.93 41.16 22.69
CA PRO A 166 -6.85 41.14 23.68
C PRO A 166 -6.96 42.35 24.63
N SER A 167 -6.92 42.12 25.95
CA SER A 167 -6.58 43.15 26.94
C SER A 167 -6.44 42.60 28.37
N PRO A 168 -5.63 43.21 29.26
CA PRO A 168 -4.18 43.14 29.25
C PRO A 168 -3.61 42.50 30.54
N SER A 169 -2.31 42.24 30.52
CA SER A 169 -1.44 41.72 31.58
C SER A 169 -1.64 42.32 32.98
N PRO A 170 -1.12 41.63 34.01
CA PRO A 170 -0.35 42.29 35.05
C PRO A 170 1.12 41.85 35.04
N THR A 171 1.96 42.88 35.11
CA THR A 171 3.42 42.93 35.18
C THR A 171 3.93 42.70 36.61
N SER A 172 5.02 41.92 36.74
CA SER A 172 6.09 41.93 37.78
C SER A 172 5.68 41.69 39.25
N ALA A 173 6.44 41.00 40.11
CA ALA A 173 7.89 40.90 40.30
C ALA A 173 8.24 39.66 41.21
N PRO A 174 9.53 39.36 41.47
CA PRO A 174 10.03 38.03 41.85
C PRO A 174 10.23 37.83 43.36
N ALA A 175 10.18 36.57 43.81
CA ALA A 175 10.77 36.16 45.09
C ALA A 175 11.52 34.83 44.92
N THR A 176 12.84 34.96 44.89
CA THR A 176 13.84 33.90 45.04
C THR A 176 13.68 33.22 46.39
N SER A 177 13.70 31.88 46.44
CA SER A 177 14.16 31.12 47.60
C SER A 177 14.59 29.72 47.16
N THR A 178 15.90 29.58 47.02
CA THR A 178 16.63 28.32 46.95
C THR A 178 16.66 27.67 48.34
N SER A 179 16.27 26.40 48.45
CA SER A 179 16.73 25.44 49.48
C SER A 179 16.39 24.00 49.05
N THR A 180 17.45 23.22 48.80
CA THR A 180 17.55 21.79 48.42
C THR A 180 17.75 20.94 49.71
N PRO A 181 17.69 19.58 49.75
CA PRO A 181 16.70 18.58 49.28
C PRO A 181 16.25 17.61 50.44
N GLU A 182 15.68 16.45 50.06
CA GLU A 182 15.55 15.15 50.77
C GLU A 182 14.15 14.74 51.30
N PRO A 183 13.84 13.43 51.30
CA PRO A 183 12.76 12.89 50.48
C PRO A 183 11.63 12.31 51.34
N SER A 184 10.40 12.42 50.88
CA SER A 184 9.32 11.61 51.42
C SER A 184 8.33 11.30 50.33
N ASP A 185 8.23 9.99 50.07
CA ASP A 185 7.18 9.32 49.34
C ASP A 185 5.84 10.05 49.50
N SER A 186 5.31 10.55 48.40
CA SER A 186 3.92 10.92 48.26
C SER A 186 3.52 10.69 46.82
N LEU A 187 2.95 9.50 46.62
CA LEU A 187 2.25 9.06 45.42
C LEU A 187 1.27 10.16 44.98
N THR A 188 1.70 11.01 44.05
CA THR A 188 0.84 12.02 43.44
C THR A 188 0.23 11.39 42.19
N GLN A 189 -1.05 11.08 42.32
CA GLN A 189 -1.95 10.73 41.23
C GLN A 189 -2.02 11.96 40.30
N SER A 190 -1.33 11.89 39.16
CA SER A 190 -1.30 12.96 38.16
C SER A 190 -2.67 13.11 37.50
N ASP A 191 -3.22 14.32 37.50
CA ASP A 191 -4.27 14.71 36.55
C ASP A 191 -3.82 14.36 35.12
N PRO A 192 -4.72 13.94 34.22
CA PRO A 192 -4.35 13.68 32.84
C PRO A 192 -3.86 14.98 32.20
N SER A 193 -2.56 15.05 31.89
CA SER A 193 -2.01 16.13 31.08
C SER A 193 -2.72 16.15 29.74
N ILE A 194 -3.51 17.19 29.49
CA ILE A 194 -4.16 17.42 28.20
C ILE A 194 -3.19 18.18 27.33
N TYR A 195 -2.90 17.64 26.14
CA TYR A 195 -2.09 18.31 25.13
C TYR A 195 -2.94 18.61 23.90
N THR A 196 -2.64 19.73 23.26
CA THR A 196 -3.19 20.13 21.97
C THR A 196 -2.30 19.60 20.84
N LEU A 197 -2.85 19.45 19.63
CA LEU A 197 -2.05 19.10 18.45
C LEU A 197 -0.97 20.13 18.14
N ALA A 198 -1.15 21.40 18.54
CA ALA A 198 -0.14 22.43 18.36
C ALA A 198 1.09 22.19 19.26
N GLU A 199 0.88 21.76 20.51
CA GLU A 199 1.96 21.38 21.42
C GLU A 199 2.65 20.10 20.95
N ILE A 200 1.88 19.12 20.47
CA ILE A 200 2.45 17.88 19.90
C ILE A 200 3.33 18.22 18.70
N ALA A 201 2.92 19.15 17.84
CA ALA A 201 3.67 19.57 16.64
C ALA A 201 5.05 20.19 16.95
N GLU A 202 5.32 20.64 18.18
CA GLU A 202 6.65 21.09 18.60
C GLU A 202 7.65 19.93 18.74
N HIS A 203 7.17 18.69 18.79
CA HIS A 203 7.93 17.46 18.93
C HIS A 203 7.97 16.67 17.60
N SER A 204 8.49 17.32 16.55
CA SER A 204 8.44 16.85 15.15
C SER A 204 9.66 16.08 14.65
N ASP A 205 10.64 15.78 15.51
CA ASP A 205 11.93 15.22 15.09
C ASP A 205 12.33 14.01 15.93
N ALA A 206 13.24 13.18 15.41
CA ALA A 206 13.63 11.94 16.08
C ALA A 206 14.24 12.12 17.49
N SER A 207 14.82 13.29 17.78
CA SER A 207 15.35 13.63 19.10
C SER A 207 14.29 14.11 20.09
N SER A 208 13.08 14.41 19.62
CA SER A 208 11.92 14.78 20.41
C SER A 208 10.67 14.49 19.58
N CYS A 209 10.18 13.25 19.69
CA CYS A 209 9.18 12.71 18.78
C CYS A 209 7.92 12.34 19.56
N TRP A 210 6.88 13.17 19.45
CA TRP A 210 5.57 12.85 20.03
C TRP A 210 4.54 12.62 18.93
N ALA A 211 3.55 11.78 19.18
CA ALA A 211 2.44 11.59 18.27
C ALA A 211 1.13 11.37 19.03
N ALA A 212 0.02 11.84 18.46
CA ALA A 212 -1.31 11.47 18.94
C ALA A 212 -1.79 10.19 18.25
N VAL A 213 -2.32 9.23 19.00
CA VAL A 213 -3.00 8.05 18.47
C VAL A 213 -4.28 7.83 19.26
N ASP A 214 -5.41 7.83 18.56
CA ASP A 214 -6.73 7.58 19.13
C ASP A 214 -7.10 8.46 20.34
N GLY A 215 -6.62 9.71 20.32
CA GLY A 215 -6.88 10.71 21.36
C GLY A 215 -5.90 10.68 22.53
N ASN A 216 -4.95 9.74 22.53
CA ASN A 216 -3.86 9.68 23.50
C ASN A 216 -2.57 10.24 22.91
N VAL A 217 -1.68 10.75 23.76
CA VAL A 217 -0.37 11.29 23.35
C VAL A 217 0.74 10.36 23.80
N TYR A 218 1.64 10.05 22.86
CA TYR A 218 2.75 9.14 23.09
C TYR A 218 4.06 9.86 22.81
N ASP A 219 4.96 9.83 23.80
CA ASP A 219 6.37 10.15 23.58
C ASP A 219 7.06 8.90 23.02
N LEU A 220 7.48 8.98 21.76
CA LEU A 220 8.11 7.89 21.03
C LEU A 220 9.63 8.07 20.94
N THR A 221 10.20 9.11 21.56
CA THR A 221 11.61 9.51 21.41
C THR A 221 12.57 8.35 21.70
N GLU A 222 12.35 7.60 22.78
CA GLU A 222 13.21 6.48 23.16
C GLU A 222 12.88 5.18 22.42
N TRP A 223 11.65 5.05 21.92
CA TRP A 223 11.15 3.84 21.28
C TRP A 223 11.36 3.84 19.77
N ILE A 224 11.64 5.00 19.17
CA ILE A 224 11.74 5.19 17.73
C ILE A 224 12.67 4.16 17.05
N ASP A 225 13.80 3.84 17.68
CA ASP A 225 14.78 2.88 17.16
C ASP A 225 14.42 1.41 17.42
N GLN A 226 13.45 1.17 18.30
CA GLN A 226 12.99 -0.17 18.71
C GLN A 226 11.77 -0.64 17.92
N HIS A 227 11.14 0.26 17.15
CA HIS A 227 9.96 -0.06 16.36
C HIS A 227 10.24 -1.20 15.35
N PRO A 228 9.52 -2.35 15.43
CA PRO A 228 9.74 -3.49 14.53
C PRO A 228 9.53 -3.17 13.04
N GLY A 229 8.70 -2.16 12.71
CA GLY A 229 8.51 -1.66 11.34
C GLY A 229 9.61 -0.74 10.85
N GLY A 230 10.61 -0.45 11.69
CA GLY A 230 11.74 0.43 11.43
C GLY A 230 11.52 1.87 11.90
N ARG A 231 12.63 2.53 12.25
CA ARG A 231 12.71 3.93 12.73
C ARG A 231 12.00 4.94 11.83
N GLY A 232 12.27 4.89 10.53
CA GLY A 232 11.75 5.89 9.57
C GLY A 232 10.22 5.98 9.50
N ARG A 233 9.51 4.92 9.92
CA ARG A 233 8.04 4.93 10.05
C ARG A 233 7.54 5.88 11.11
N ILE A 234 8.25 5.92 12.24
CA ILE A 234 7.88 6.72 13.40
C ILE A 234 8.39 8.15 13.22
N GLU A 235 9.58 8.33 12.63
CA GLU A 235 10.11 9.66 12.30
C GLU A 235 9.14 10.48 11.44
N ALA A 236 8.46 9.84 10.49
CA ALA A 236 7.48 10.52 9.63
C ALA A 236 6.19 10.95 10.36
N LEU A 237 5.97 10.49 11.59
CA LEU A 237 4.76 10.71 12.38
C LEU A 237 4.99 11.65 13.58
N CYS A 238 6.25 12.01 13.86
CA CYS A 238 6.58 12.95 14.92
C CYS A 238 5.85 14.28 14.69
N GLY A 239 5.23 14.80 15.74
CA GLY A 239 4.50 16.06 15.73
C GLY A 239 3.10 16.00 15.12
N THR A 240 2.54 14.81 14.88
CA THR A 240 1.28 14.67 14.15
C THR A 240 0.24 13.80 14.87
N ASP A 241 -1.00 13.86 14.39
CA ASP A 241 -1.99 12.82 14.66
C ASP A 241 -1.70 11.61 13.77
N ALA A 242 -1.15 10.57 14.38
CA ALA A 242 -0.73 9.33 13.75
C ALA A 242 -1.83 8.26 13.75
N THR A 243 -3.06 8.58 14.14
CA THR A 243 -4.15 7.60 14.31
C THR A 243 -4.40 6.78 13.06
N SER A 244 -4.52 7.42 11.90
CA SER A 244 -4.79 6.71 10.64
C SER A 244 -3.61 5.85 10.19
N ALA A 245 -2.39 6.37 10.33
CA ALA A 245 -1.16 5.65 10.02
C ALA A 245 -0.97 4.41 10.91
N PHE A 246 -1.26 4.52 12.21
CA PHE A 246 -1.22 3.41 13.15
C PHE A 246 -2.24 2.33 12.78
N ARG A 247 -3.51 2.71 12.61
CA ARG A 247 -4.58 1.76 12.27
C ARG A 247 -4.34 1.02 10.96
N ALA A 248 -3.82 1.70 9.93
CA ALA A 248 -3.52 1.09 8.64
C ALA A 248 -2.51 -0.08 8.71
N GLN A 249 -1.72 -0.14 9.78
CA GLN A 249 -0.69 -1.17 9.98
C GLN A 249 -0.97 -2.10 11.17
N HIS A 250 -1.82 -1.68 12.11
CA HIS A 250 -2.09 -2.34 13.38
C HIS A 250 -3.59 -2.54 13.64
N ASP A 251 -4.34 -3.08 12.66
CA ASP A 251 -5.81 -3.24 12.69
C ASP A 251 -6.36 -3.94 13.97
N ASP A 252 -5.57 -4.80 14.62
CA ASP A 252 -5.98 -5.54 15.84
C ASP A 252 -5.59 -4.86 17.16
N GLN A 253 -4.89 -3.71 17.12
CA GLN A 253 -4.41 -3.00 18.31
C GLN A 253 -5.16 -1.71 18.51
N THR A 254 -5.60 -1.48 19.75
CA THR A 254 -6.31 -0.25 20.12
C THR A 254 -5.37 0.86 20.55
N GLU A 255 -4.19 0.50 21.08
CA GLU A 255 -3.18 1.46 21.54
C GLU A 255 -1.75 0.95 21.27
N PRO A 256 -0.79 1.85 20.95
CA PRO A 256 0.62 1.52 20.70
C PRO A 256 1.39 0.84 21.85
N ASN A 257 0.93 0.98 23.09
CA ASN A 257 1.63 0.59 24.33
C ASN A 257 1.29 -0.83 24.84
N THR A 258 0.65 -1.67 24.01
CA THR A 258 0.22 -3.02 24.41
C THR A 258 1.23 -4.14 24.06
N GLN A 259 2.47 -3.79 23.72
CA GLN A 259 3.53 -4.72 23.30
C GLN A 259 4.76 -4.72 24.21
#